data_AF-A0A3N5PS62-F1
#
_entry.id   AF-A0A3N5PS62-F1
#
_cell.length_a   1.000
_cell.length_b   1.000
_cell.length_c   1.000
_cell.angle_alpha   90.00
_cell.angle_beta   90.00
_cell.angle_gamma   90.00
#
_symmetry.space_group_name_H-M   'P 1'
#
loop_
_entity.id
_entity.type
_entity.pdbx_description
1 polymer ?
#
loop_
_entity_poly.entity_id
_entity_poly.type
_entity_poly.pdbx_seq_one_letter_code
_entity_poly.pdbx_strand_id
1 'polypeptide(L)'
;GNLKNLGGYISHIGIALFILGIVGSGAYSDEVNVDLVKNKPSQAFGYQMTFTGYTPIENNTKYAFNVTMKKGDNVFNVAPVMYISEYNNSLIREPAILNLFSKDVYLAPLGYDEGKNTGTEPHAEVMKFQKGVTTEYQGSKITFDKFNMSPETMQLMQEEKDFQIGAVLTLEANGKKEVFELLRKSVSGEAVFTEYISENSGLKLQLASLTAELIEVSISPLNDTHDHSMDKPKEEMLSVTAAIKPYISLVWIGVIVMVLGFFVAVARRLKESLL
;
A
#
# COMPACT_ATOMS: atom_id res chain seq x y z
N GLY A 1 -14.26 46.37 -13.99
CA GLY A 1 -13.05 45.55 -13.72
C GLY A 1 -12.18 45.51 -14.97
N ASN A 2 -10.86 45.44 -14.82
CA ASN A 2 -9.94 45.43 -15.96
C ASN A 2 -9.99 44.06 -16.67
N LEU A 3 -10.81 43.97 -17.72
CA LEU A 3 -10.96 42.78 -18.58
C LEU A 3 -9.61 42.32 -19.19
N LYS A 4 -8.59 43.19 -19.19
CA LYS A 4 -7.21 42.86 -19.62
C LYS A 4 -6.48 41.91 -18.67
N ASN A 5 -6.98 41.60 -17.48
CA ASN A 5 -6.32 40.61 -16.60
C ASN A 5 -7.17 39.37 -16.33
N LEU A 6 -8.30 39.21 -17.03
CA LEU A 6 -9.29 38.17 -16.74
C LEU A 6 -8.72 36.75 -16.76
N GLY A 7 -7.97 36.38 -17.82
CA GLY A 7 -7.35 35.04 -17.90
C GLY A 7 -6.39 34.77 -16.74
N GLY A 8 -5.56 35.77 -16.39
CA GLY A 8 -4.67 35.70 -15.24
C GLY A 8 -5.43 35.52 -13.92
N TYR A 9 -6.50 36.27 -13.68
CA TYR A 9 -7.32 36.13 -12.47
C TYR A 9 -8.00 34.76 -12.38
N ILE A 10 -8.54 34.24 -13.49
CA ILE A 10 -9.11 32.89 -13.55
C ILE A 10 -8.04 31.85 -13.20
N SER A 11 -6.83 31.96 -13.76
CA SER A 11 -5.75 31.04 -13.42
C SER A 11 -5.35 31.07 -11.95
N HIS A 12 -5.29 32.26 -11.33
CA HIS A 12 -4.97 32.38 -9.89
C HIS A 12 -6.09 31.79 -9.00
N ILE A 13 -7.35 31.92 -9.39
CA ILE A 13 -8.46 31.22 -8.72
C ILE A 13 -8.26 29.70 -8.82
N GLY A 14 -7.86 29.20 -9.99
CA GLY A 14 -7.51 27.79 -10.17
C GLY A 14 -6.40 27.32 -9.23
N ILE A 15 -5.33 28.12 -9.08
CA ILE A 15 -4.24 27.85 -8.12
C ILE A 15 -4.77 27.82 -6.68
N ALA A 16 -5.59 28.79 -6.29
CA ALA A 16 -6.15 28.85 -4.94
C ALA A 16 -7.00 27.60 -4.63
N LEU A 17 -7.88 27.20 -5.55
CA LEU A 17 -8.69 25.99 -5.41
C LEU A 17 -7.84 24.71 -5.34
N PHE A 18 -6.78 24.63 -6.16
CA PHE A 18 -5.85 23.52 -6.14
C PHE A 18 -5.14 23.37 -4.79
N ILE A 19 -4.60 24.48 -4.26
CA ILE A 19 -3.92 24.49 -2.94
C ILE A 19 -4.90 24.12 -1.83
N LEU A 20 -6.11 24.69 -1.84
CA LEU A 20 -7.16 24.36 -0.87
C LEU A 20 -7.54 22.87 -0.94
N GLY A 21 -7.60 22.30 -2.14
CA GLY A 21 -7.85 20.88 -2.34
C GLY A 21 -6.75 20.00 -1.74
N ILE A 22 -5.48 20.33 -1.95
CA ILE A 22 -4.34 19.58 -1.37
C ILE A 22 -4.34 19.67 0.15
N VAL A 23 -4.41 20.89 0.70
CA VAL A 23 -4.38 21.12 2.16
C VAL A 23 -5.59 20.47 2.82
N GLY A 24 -6.78 20.66 2.25
CA GLY A 24 -8.01 20.05 2.76
C GLY A 24 -7.95 18.53 2.69
N SER A 25 -7.47 17.95 1.60
CA SER A 25 -7.37 16.51 1.49
C SER A 25 -6.37 15.93 2.49
N GLY A 26 -5.17 16.53 2.61
CA GLY A 26 -4.15 16.05 3.54
C GLY A 26 -4.55 16.18 5.02
N ALA A 27 -5.21 17.26 5.40
CA ALA A 27 -5.59 17.51 6.80
C ALA A 27 -6.79 16.67 7.29
N TYR A 28 -7.64 16.21 6.36
CA TYR A 28 -8.87 15.48 6.69
C TYR A 28 -8.91 14.08 6.07
N SER A 29 -7.75 13.51 5.72
CA SER A 29 -7.65 12.13 5.29
C SER A 29 -7.66 11.20 6.49
N ASP A 30 -8.49 10.16 6.44
CA ASP A 30 -8.52 9.09 7.43
C ASP A 30 -8.23 7.74 6.75
N GLU A 31 -7.50 6.86 7.42
CA GLU A 31 -7.19 5.50 6.96
C GLU A 31 -7.32 4.47 8.07
N VAL A 32 -7.69 3.24 7.70
CA VAL A 32 -7.81 2.10 8.62
C VAL A 32 -7.50 0.80 7.90
N ASN A 33 -6.81 -0.10 8.59
CA ASN A 33 -6.59 -1.46 8.12
C ASN A 33 -7.79 -2.34 8.47
N VAL A 34 -8.25 -3.11 7.51
CA VAL A 34 -9.42 -3.97 7.63
C VAL A 34 -9.11 -5.32 7.02
N ASP A 35 -9.46 -6.36 7.75
CA ASP A 35 -9.45 -7.72 7.25
C ASP A 35 -10.82 -8.08 6.67
N LEU A 36 -10.85 -8.37 5.37
CA LEU A 36 -12.05 -8.75 4.65
C LEU A 36 -12.08 -10.26 4.46
N VAL A 37 -12.78 -10.93 5.38
CA VAL A 37 -13.06 -12.36 5.23
C VAL A 37 -14.04 -12.57 4.07
N LYS A 38 -13.75 -13.56 3.22
CA LYS A 38 -14.52 -13.84 2.01
C LYS A 38 -15.99 -14.06 2.32
N ASN A 39 -16.83 -13.36 1.55
CA ASN A 39 -18.29 -13.33 1.66
C ASN A 39 -18.84 -12.82 3.01
N LYS A 40 -18.01 -12.26 3.89
CA LYS A 40 -18.45 -11.65 5.14
C LYS A 40 -18.35 -10.12 5.07
N PRO A 41 -19.40 -9.39 5.46
CA PRO A 41 -19.37 -7.94 5.47
C PRO A 41 -18.51 -7.41 6.63
N SER A 42 -17.64 -6.45 6.35
CA SER A 42 -16.89 -5.65 7.32
C SER A 42 -17.20 -4.16 7.12
N GLN A 43 -17.04 -3.34 8.16
CA GLN A 43 -17.49 -1.94 8.14
C GLN A 43 -16.30 -0.98 8.27
N ALA A 44 -16.17 -0.02 7.35
CA ALA A 44 -15.27 1.12 7.50
C ALA A 44 -15.84 2.38 6.86
N PHE A 45 -15.70 3.53 7.53
CA PHE A 45 -16.15 4.85 7.04
C PHE A 45 -17.62 4.92 6.54
N GLY A 46 -18.48 4.09 7.14
CA GLY A 46 -19.88 3.96 6.76
C GLY A 46 -20.13 3.16 5.47
N TYR A 47 -19.12 2.47 4.94
CA TYR A 47 -19.26 1.46 3.89
C TYR A 47 -19.25 0.07 4.52
N GLN A 48 -20.17 -0.77 4.06
CA GLN A 48 -20.11 -2.21 4.26
C GLN A 48 -19.33 -2.80 3.09
N MET A 49 -18.17 -3.39 3.39
CA MET A 49 -17.22 -3.94 2.43
C MET A 49 -17.25 -5.47 2.51
N THR A 50 -17.39 -6.13 1.36
CA THR A 50 -17.43 -7.59 1.28
C THR A 50 -16.46 -8.04 0.19
N PHE A 51 -15.44 -8.81 0.57
CA PHE A 51 -14.56 -9.48 -0.38
C PHE A 51 -15.27 -10.69 -1.01
N THR A 52 -15.37 -10.75 -2.33
CA THR A 52 -16.12 -11.80 -3.04
C THR A 52 -15.23 -12.80 -3.79
N GLY A 53 -13.90 -12.65 -3.68
CA GLY A 53 -12.91 -13.47 -4.38
C GLY A 53 -12.04 -12.63 -5.30
N TYR A 54 -11.15 -13.27 -6.07
CA TYR A 54 -10.25 -12.60 -7.00
C TYR A 54 -10.41 -13.11 -8.43
N THR A 55 -9.96 -12.32 -9.38
CA THR A 55 -9.94 -12.64 -10.80
C THR A 55 -8.51 -12.51 -11.31
N PRO A 56 -7.90 -13.59 -11.82
CA PRO A 56 -6.64 -13.49 -12.53
C PRO A 56 -6.80 -12.61 -13.77
N ILE A 57 -5.84 -11.71 -13.99
CA ILE A 57 -5.77 -10.82 -15.15
C ILE A 57 -4.36 -10.91 -15.76
N GLU A 58 -4.16 -10.32 -16.94
CA GLU A 58 -2.87 -10.31 -17.65
C GLU A 58 -2.21 -11.71 -17.70
N ASN A 59 -2.90 -12.68 -18.31
CA ASN A 59 -2.43 -14.07 -18.44
C ASN A 59 -2.05 -14.75 -17.10
N ASN A 60 -2.81 -14.46 -16.03
CA ASN A 60 -2.60 -14.97 -14.67
C ASN A 60 -1.33 -14.45 -13.97
N THR A 61 -0.75 -13.35 -14.44
CA THR A 61 0.41 -12.73 -13.77
C THR A 61 -0.02 -11.73 -12.69
N LYS A 62 -1.24 -11.19 -12.77
CA LYS A 62 -1.81 -10.28 -11.77
C LYS A 62 -3.17 -10.75 -11.29
N TYR A 63 -3.56 -10.31 -10.10
CA TYR A 63 -4.81 -10.73 -9.46
C TYR A 63 -5.60 -9.52 -8.98
N ALA A 64 -6.81 -9.36 -9.49
CA ALA A 64 -7.76 -8.32 -9.09
C ALA A 64 -8.69 -8.86 -8.01
N PHE A 65 -8.68 -8.27 -6.81
CA PHE A 65 -9.45 -8.74 -5.65
C PHE A 65 -10.79 -8.02 -5.58
N ASN A 66 -11.88 -8.71 -5.90
CA ASN A 66 -13.20 -8.13 -6.00
C ASN A 66 -13.77 -7.81 -4.62
N VAL A 67 -14.09 -6.53 -4.39
CA VAL A 67 -14.71 -6.05 -3.16
C VAL A 67 -15.97 -5.25 -3.50
N THR A 68 -17.10 -5.66 -2.94
CA THR A 68 -18.36 -4.93 -3.01
C THR A 68 -18.46 -3.98 -1.83
N MET A 69 -18.70 -2.70 -2.10
CA MET A 69 -18.87 -1.65 -1.10
C MET A 69 -20.30 -1.11 -1.14
N LYS A 70 -21.06 -1.27 -0.05
CA LYS A 70 -22.43 -0.78 0.07
C LYS A 70 -22.52 0.38 1.06
N LYS A 71 -23.25 1.44 0.68
CA LYS A 71 -23.56 2.58 1.56
C LYS A 71 -24.97 3.11 1.29
N GLY A 72 -25.89 2.80 2.19
CA GLY A 72 -27.32 2.99 1.94
C GLY A 72 -27.77 2.12 0.76
N ASP A 73 -28.39 2.74 -0.23
CA ASP A 73 -28.85 2.08 -1.46
C ASP A 73 -27.79 1.99 -2.55
N ASN A 74 -26.66 2.69 -2.39
CA ASN A 74 -25.58 2.67 -3.37
C ASN A 74 -24.69 1.44 -3.18
N VAL A 75 -24.38 0.78 -4.29
CA VAL A 75 -23.46 -0.35 -4.36
C VAL A 75 -22.36 -0.02 -5.36
N PHE A 76 -21.11 -0.19 -4.93
CA PHE A 76 -19.92 0.02 -5.73
C PHE A 76 -19.11 -1.27 -5.75
N ASN A 77 -18.49 -1.58 -6.89
CA ASN A 77 -17.55 -2.70 -7.00
C ASN A 77 -16.18 -2.13 -7.30
N VAL A 78 -15.20 -2.51 -6.50
CA VAL A 78 -13.80 -2.10 -6.66
C VAL A 78 -12.93 -3.35 -6.66
N ALA A 79 -11.80 -3.29 -7.37
CA ALA A 79 -10.90 -4.43 -7.50
C ALA A 79 -9.44 -3.98 -7.38
N PRO A 80 -8.90 -3.83 -6.16
CA PRO A 80 -7.46 -3.63 -5.98
C PRO A 80 -6.67 -4.79 -6.57
N VAL A 81 -5.46 -4.53 -7.05
CA VAL A 81 -4.64 -5.52 -7.75
C VAL A 81 -3.38 -5.82 -6.94
N MET A 82 -3.02 -7.10 -6.86
CA MET A 82 -1.68 -7.52 -6.43
C MET A 82 -1.03 -8.42 -7.47
N TYR A 83 0.28 -8.30 -7.59
CA TYR A 83 1.09 -9.15 -8.46
C TYR A 83 2.55 -9.18 -8.02
N ILE A 84 3.29 -10.18 -8.45
CA ILE A 84 4.72 -10.24 -8.25
C ILE A 84 5.41 -9.62 -9.46
N SER A 85 6.23 -8.59 -9.25
CA SER A 85 6.95 -7.94 -10.35
C SER A 85 8.05 -8.85 -10.90
N GLU A 86 8.09 -9.07 -12.21
CA GLU A 86 9.18 -9.81 -12.87
C GLU A 86 10.55 -9.16 -12.68
N TYR A 87 10.59 -7.84 -12.50
CA TYR A 87 11.84 -7.08 -12.37
C TYR A 87 12.63 -7.39 -11.10
N ASN A 88 11.92 -7.52 -9.96
CA ASN A 88 12.55 -7.66 -8.66
C ASN A 88 11.81 -8.64 -7.73
N ASN A 89 10.99 -9.52 -8.30
CA ASN A 89 10.17 -10.52 -7.62
C ASN A 89 9.54 -10.05 -6.30
N SER A 90 9.11 -8.78 -6.27
CA SER A 90 8.51 -8.14 -5.09
C SER A 90 7.01 -8.04 -5.28
N LEU A 91 6.26 -8.13 -4.19
CA LEU A 91 4.82 -7.95 -4.19
C LEU A 91 4.45 -6.48 -4.45
N ILE A 92 3.87 -6.24 -5.62
CA ILE A 92 3.30 -4.95 -6.02
C ILE A 92 1.82 -4.93 -5.67
N ARG A 93 1.38 -3.78 -5.17
CA ARG A 93 0.01 -3.52 -4.72
C ARG A 93 -0.49 -2.26 -5.40
N GLU A 94 -1.57 -2.37 -6.14
CA GLU A 94 -2.24 -1.27 -6.78
C GLU A 94 -3.58 -1.03 -6.09
N PRO A 95 -3.81 0.17 -5.52
CA PRO A 95 -5.08 0.47 -4.88
C PRO A 95 -6.19 0.66 -5.92
N ALA A 96 -7.41 0.27 -5.56
CA ALA A 96 -8.59 0.70 -6.28
C ALA A 96 -9.10 2.03 -5.72
N ILE A 97 -9.55 2.92 -6.59
CA ILE A 97 -10.02 4.27 -6.24
C ILE A 97 -11.47 4.43 -6.69
N LEU A 98 -12.36 4.67 -5.75
CA LEU A 98 -13.74 5.08 -6.00
C LEU A 98 -13.82 6.61 -5.88
N ASN A 99 -13.89 7.27 -7.04
CA ASN A 99 -14.04 8.72 -7.11
C ASN A 99 -15.50 9.11 -6.88
N LEU A 100 -15.78 9.90 -5.84
CA LEU A 100 -17.11 10.46 -5.59
C LEU A 100 -17.05 11.99 -5.60
N PHE A 101 -18.21 12.63 -5.72
CA PHE A 101 -18.27 14.09 -5.85
C PHE A 101 -17.58 14.85 -4.70
N SER A 102 -17.79 14.42 -3.46
CA SER A 102 -17.26 15.10 -2.26
C SER A 102 -15.97 14.50 -1.71
N LYS A 103 -15.65 13.24 -2.04
CA LYS A 103 -14.52 12.50 -1.49
C LYS A 103 -14.19 11.28 -2.33
N ASP A 104 -12.93 10.87 -2.26
CA ASP A 104 -12.48 9.63 -2.87
C ASP A 104 -12.31 8.56 -1.79
N VAL A 105 -12.62 7.31 -2.15
CA VAL A 105 -12.40 6.15 -1.28
C VAL A 105 -11.33 5.27 -1.93
N TYR A 106 -10.25 5.06 -1.21
CA TYR A 106 -9.13 4.22 -1.61
C TYR A 106 -9.23 2.89 -0.90
N LEU A 107 -8.97 1.82 -1.64
CA LEU A 107 -8.84 0.47 -1.10
C LEU A 107 -7.51 -0.09 -1.59
N ALA A 108 -6.50 -0.09 -0.73
CA ALA A 108 -5.18 -0.63 -1.04
C ALA A 108 -5.07 -2.05 -0.49
N PRO A 109 -4.70 -3.06 -1.30
CA PRO A 109 -4.51 -4.41 -0.79
C PRO A 109 -3.20 -4.45 0.01
N LEU A 110 -3.19 -5.16 1.14
CA LEU A 110 -2.00 -5.40 1.97
C LEU A 110 -1.48 -6.82 1.78
N GLY A 111 -2.39 -7.79 1.72
CA GLY A 111 -2.06 -9.21 1.56
C GLY A 111 -3.33 -10.05 1.42
N TYR A 112 -3.15 -11.30 1.01
CA TYR A 112 -4.23 -12.25 0.79
C TYR A 112 -3.85 -13.62 1.37
N ASP A 113 -4.73 -14.18 2.19
CA ASP A 113 -4.64 -15.52 2.75
C ASP A 113 -5.67 -16.42 2.06
N GLU A 114 -5.21 -17.48 1.40
CA GLU A 114 -6.05 -18.45 0.68
C GLU A 114 -6.84 -19.39 1.60
N GLY A 115 -6.66 -19.31 2.92
CA GLY A 115 -7.41 -20.13 3.86
C GLY A 115 -7.08 -21.63 3.78
N LYS A 116 -6.05 -22.01 3.01
CA LYS A 116 -5.59 -23.39 2.93
C LYS A 116 -4.75 -23.70 4.17
N ASN A 117 -4.99 -24.87 4.77
CA ASN A 117 -4.08 -25.50 5.73
C ASN A 117 -2.79 -25.95 5.02
N THR A 118 -2.08 -25.03 4.39
CA THR A 118 -0.63 -25.16 4.31
C THR A 118 -0.15 -24.83 5.70
N GLY A 119 0.28 -25.84 6.46
CA GLY A 119 0.87 -25.62 7.79
C GLY A 119 1.89 -24.48 7.73
N THR A 120 2.02 -23.75 8.84
CA THR A 120 2.77 -22.49 9.03
C THR A 120 2.13 -21.24 8.42
N GLU A 121 1.27 -20.56 9.18
CA GLU A 121 1.64 -19.32 9.90
C GLU A 121 0.41 -18.77 10.66
N PRO A 122 0.54 -18.40 11.95
CA PRO A 122 -0.47 -17.63 12.70
C PRO A 122 -0.79 -16.31 12.00
N HIS A 123 -1.89 -15.64 12.36
CA HIS A 123 -2.27 -14.31 11.86
C HIS A 123 -1.06 -13.35 11.84
N ALA A 124 -0.41 -13.24 10.69
CA ALA A 124 0.85 -12.53 10.59
C ALA A 124 0.53 -11.09 10.20
N GLU A 125 0.80 -10.16 11.11
CA GLU A 125 0.55 -8.75 10.91
C GLU A 125 1.67 -8.16 10.05
N VAL A 126 1.33 -7.60 8.90
CA VAL A 126 2.32 -7.01 7.99
C VAL A 126 2.62 -5.58 8.44
N MET A 127 3.83 -5.38 8.93
CA MET A 127 4.32 -4.10 9.43
C MET A 127 5.33 -3.47 8.47
N LYS A 128 5.28 -2.14 8.34
CA LYS A 128 6.19 -1.34 7.51
C LYS A 128 7.29 -0.73 8.35
N PHE A 129 8.55 -0.90 7.95
CA PHE A 129 9.70 -0.31 8.62
C PHE A 129 10.46 0.60 7.66
N GLN A 130 10.55 1.88 8.02
CA GLN A 130 11.41 2.85 7.34
C GLN A 130 12.83 2.75 7.88
N LYS A 131 13.81 2.89 6.99
CA LYS A 131 15.23 2.82 7.35
C LYS A 131 15.58 3.87 8.40
N GLY A 132 16.24 3.43 9.47
CA GLY A 132 16.65 4.27 10.59
C GLY A 132 15.53 4.66 11.57
N VAL A 133 14.29 4.22 11.33
CA VAL A 133 13.15 4.47 12.23
C VAL A 133 12.93 3.24 13.11
N THR A 134 12.82 3.47 14.42
CA THR A 134 12.42 2.45 15.39
C THR A 134 10.90 2.42 15.52
N THR A 135 10.30 1.28 15.24
CA THR A 135 8.87 1.00 15.42
C THR A 135 8.67 0.11 16.64
N GLU A 136 7.71 0.44 17.49
CA GLU A 136 7.35 -0.35 18.66
C GLU A 136 6.20 -1.30 18.34
N TYR A 137 6.37 -2.58 18.69
CA TYR A 137 5.40 -3.64 18.47
C TYR A 137 5.34 -4.56 19.69
N GLN A 138 4.18 -4.63 20.35
CA GLN A 138 3.95 -5.49 21.53
C GLN A 138 5.06 -5.41 22.61
N GLY A 139 5.56 -4.20 22.89
CA GLY A 139 6.64 -3.98 23.88
C GLY A 139 8.05 -4.31 23.39
N SER A 140 8.20 -4.69 22.11
CA SER A 140 9.47 -4.85 21.42
C SER A 140 9.76 -3.64 20.52
N LYS A 141 11.02 -3.20 20.46
CA LYS A 141 11.46 -2.14 19.54
C LYS A 141 12.18 -2.76 18.35
N ILE A 142 11.67 -2.55 17.15
CA ILE A 142 12.24 -3.08 15.92
C ILE A 142 12.71 -1.91 15.06
N THR A 143 13.96 -1.96 14.59
CA THR A 143 14.57 -0.92 13.75
C THR A 143 15.13 -1.54 12.49
N PHE A 144 14.80 -0.98 11.32
CA PHE A 144 15.45 -1.33 10.07
C PHE A 144 16.74 -0.51 9.93
N ASP A 145 17.89 -1.12 10.22
CA ASP A 145 19.17 -0.41 10.31
C ASP A 145 19.77 -0.15 8.93
N LYS A 146 19.81 -1.18 8.08
CA LYS A 146 20.58 -1.14 6.84
C LYS A 146 20.04 -2.07 5.77
N PHE A 147 19.91 -1.54 4.55
CA PHE A 147 19.81 -2.33 3.34
C PHE A 147 21.19 -2.87 2.92
N ASN A 148 21.30 -4.19 2.78
CA ASN A 148 22.53 -4.88 2.39
C ASN A 148 22.43 -5.39 0.95
N MET A 149 23.21 -4.77 0.07
CA MET A 149 23.37 -5.17 -1.32
C MET A 149 24.83 -4.92 -1.72
N SER A 150 25.57 -5.99 -2.00
CA SER A 150 26.98 -5.86 -2.39
C SER A 150 27.12 -5.54 -3.88
N PRO A 151 28.25 -4.97 -4.32
CA PRO A 151 28.57 -4.83 -5.74
C PRO A 151 28.55 -6.16 -6.49
N GLU A 152 28.94 -7.27 -5.85
CA GLU A 152 28.85 -8.60 -6.46
C GLU A 152 27.40 -9.01 -6.69
N THR A 153 26.50 -8.74 -5.74
CA THR A 153 25.06 -8.96 -5.91
C THR A 153 24.51 -8.18 -7.12
N MET A 154 24.95 -6.93 -7.33
CA MET A 154 24.52 -6.14 -8.50
C MET A 154 24.98 -6.78 -9.82
N GLN A 155 26.19 -7.34 -9.86
CA GLN A 155 26.70 -8.04 -11.03
C GLN A 155 25.92 -9.33 -11.28
N LEU A 156 25.65 -10.12 -10.24
CA LEU A 156 24.85 -11.35 -10.34
C LEU A 156 23.43 -11.07 -10.88
N MET A 157 22.82 -9.95 -10.50
CA MET A 157 21.53 -9.51 -11.03
C MET A 157 21.59 -9.16 -12.53
N GLN A 158 22.67 -8.53 -13.00
CA GLN A 158 22.86 -8.23 -14.42
C GLN A 158 23.10 -9.48 -15.26
N GLU A 159 23.71 -10.50 -14.65
CA GLU A 159 23.99 -11.80 -15.26
C GLU A 159 22.82 -12.80 -15.11
N GLU A 160 21.69 -12.37 -14.53
CA GLU A 160 20.50 -13.19 -14.25
C GLU A 160 20.82 -14.47 -13.44
N LYS A 161 21.82 -14.38 -12.54
CA LYS A 161 22.25 -15.47 -11.66
C LYS A 161 21.61 -15.37 -10.29
N ASP A 162 21.73 -16.44 -9.51
CA ASP A 162 21.31 -16.45 -8.12
C ASP A 162 22.01 -15.35 -7.32
N PHE A 163 21.22 -14.61 -6.55
CA PHE A 163 21.70 -13.47 -5.78
C PHE A 163 20.94 -13.36 -4.46
N GLN A 164 21.49 -12.62 -3.50
CA GLN A 164 20.79 -12.31 -2.25
C GLN A 164 20.98 -10.85 -1.87
N ILE A 165 19.90 -10.22 -1.43
CA ILE A 165 19.86 -8.90 -0.84
C ILE A 165 19.23 -9.00 0.55
N GLY A 166 19.66 -8.15 1.48
CA GLY A 166 19.28 -8.25 2.88
C GLY A 166 18.76 -6.95 3.48
N ALA A 167 17.96 -7.09 4.53
CA ALA A 167 17.66 -6.05 5.48
C ALA A 167 18.25 -6.44 6.83
N VAL A 168 19.16 -5.62 7.35
CA VAL A 168 19.67 -5.75 8.72
C VAL A 168 18.69 -5.05 9.65
N LEU A 169 18.17 -5.80 10.61
CA LEU A 169 17.26 -5.28 11.64
C LEU A 169 17.87 -5.45 13.03
N THR A 170 17.50 -4.52 13.89
CA THR A 170 17.69 -4.60 15.34
C THR A 170 16.34 -4.84 15.99
N LEU A 171 16.24 -5.86 16.83
CA LEU A 171 15.12 -6.12 17.74
C LEU A 171 15.60 -5.96 19.18
N GLU A 172 14.94 -5.10 19.95
CA GLU A 172 15.17 -4.93 21.38
C GLU A 172 13.90 -5.31 22.14
N ALA A 173 13.99 -6.39 22.94
CA ALA A 173 12.91 -6.88 23.77
C ALA A 173 13.48 -7.31 25.13
N ASN A 174 12.74 -7.09 26.21
CA ASN A 174 13.15 -7.50 27.57
C ASN A 174 14.59 -7.04 27.96
N GLY A 175 15.02 -5.87 27.46
CA GLY A 175 16.36 -5.31 27.71
C GLY A 175 17.51 -6.02 26.99
N LYS A 176 17.23 -6.98 26.10
CA LYS A 176 18.22 -7.62 25.22
C LYS A 176 18.06 -7.13 23.79
N LYS A 177 19.20 -6.90 23.14
CA LYS A 177 19.29 -6.44 21.76
C LYS A 177 19.77 -7.60 20.86
N GLU A 178 19.01 -7.88 19.82
CA GLU A 178 19.26 -8.90 18.81
C GLU A 178 19.45 -8.20 17.46
N VAL A 179 20.53 -8.50 16.75
CA VAL A 179 20.77 -8.00 15.40
C VAL A 179 20.74 -9.19 14.45
N PHE A 180 19.91 -9.11 13.43
CA PHE A 180 19.71 -10.19 12.47
C PHE A 180 19.50 -9.62 11.07
N GLU A 181 19.58 -10.49 10.07
CA GLU A 181 19.40 -10.11 8.67
C GLU A 181 18.30 -10.96 8.05
N LEU A 182 17.31 -10.31 7.47
CA LEU A 182 16.30 -10.95 6.63
C LEU A 182 16.71 -10.82 5.17
N LEU A 183 16.79 -11.94 4.46
CA LEU A 183 17.28 -12.02 3.09
C LEU A 183 16.13 -12.29 2.12
N ARG A 184 16.20 -11.62 0.97
CA ARG A 184 15.53 -12.06 -0.27
C ARG A 184 16.60 -12.70 -1.16
N LYS A 185 16.47 -14.01 -1.38
CA LYS A 185 17.32 -14.79 -2.26
C LYS A 185 16.60 -15.01 -3.58
N SER A 186 17.28 -14.86 -4.70
CA SER A 186 16.84 -15.34 -6.00
C SER A 186 17.53 -16.67 -6.25
N VAL A 187 16.77 -17.75 -6.41
CA VAL A 187 17.29 -19.10 -6.69
C VAL A 187 16.55 -19.61 -7.92
N SER A 188 17.28 -19.81 -9.03
CA SER A 188 16.69 -20.23 -10.31
C SER A 188 15.55 -19.31 -10.80
N GLY A 189 15.62 -18.01 -10.48
CA GLY A 189 14.60 -17.01 -10.83
C GLY A 189 13.44 -16.89 -9.85
N GLU A 190 13.31 -17.80 -8.88
CA GLU A 190 12.29 -17.72 -7.82
C GLU A 190 12.83 -16.96 -6.60
N ALA A 191 11.99 -16.12 -5.98
CA ALA A 191 12.38 -15.44 -4.74
C ALA A 191 12.02 -16.28 -3.53
N VAL A 192 13.01 -16.47 -2.68
CA VAL A 192 12.91 -17.10 -1.38
C VAL A 192 13.20 -16.05 -0.32
N PHE A 193 12.25 -15.84 0.58
CA PHE A 193 12.38 -14.91 1.70
C PHE A 193 12.74 -15.69 2.97
N THR A 194 13.69 -15.18 3.74
CA THR A 194 14.04 -15.80 5.02
C THR A 194 13.18 -15.27 6.15
N GLU A 195 13.15 -16.04 7.22
CA GLU A 195 12.52 -15.70 8.50
C GLU A 195 13.56 -15.62 9.61
N TYR A 196 13.23 -14.89 10.67
CA TYR A 196 13.98 -14.83 11.92
C TYR A 196 13.04 -15.11 13.07
N ILE A 197 13.46 -16.01 13.97
CA ILE A 197 12.72 -16.34 15.19
C ILE A 197 13.49 -15.77 16.37
N SER A 198 12.85 -14.88 17.12
CA SER A 198 13.38 -14.34 18.36
C SER A 198 12.74 -15.08 19.54
N GLU A 199 13.51 -15.96 20.18
CA GLU A 199 13.09 -16.63 21.42
C GLU A 199 12.83 -15.63 22.56
N ASN A 200 13.52 -14.49 22.55
CA ASN A 200 13.45 -13.49 23.60
C ASN A 200 12.19 -12.62 23.54
N SER A 201 11.70 -12.31 22.34
CA SER A 201 10.43 -11.60 22.14
C SER A 201 9.24 -12.54 21.93
N GLY A 202 9.50 -13.81 21.60
CA GLY A 202 8.47 -14.75 21.17
C GLY A 202 7.86 -14.36 19.83
N LEU A 203 8.61 -13.70 18.95
CA LEU A 203 8.16 -13.27 17.63
C LEU A 203 8.88 -14.03 16.52
N LYS A 204 8.14 -14.35 15.47
CA LYS A 204 8.64 -14.77 14.17
C LYS A 204 8.46 -13.62 13.18
N LEU A 205 9.54 -13.24 12.52
CA LEU A 205 9.60 -12.14 11.57
C LEU A 205 9.97 -12.68 10.19
N GLN A 206 9.11 -12.50 9.21
CA GLN A 206 9.35 -12.94 7.84
C GLN A 206 9.31 -11.75 6.88
N LEU A 207 10.31 -11.65 6.00
CA LEU A 207 10.38 -10.59 5.01
C LEU A 207 9.28 -10.77 3.95
N ALA A 208 8.43 -9.76 3.78
CA ALA A 208 7.37 -9.74 2.76
C ALA A 208 7.76 -8.87 1.56
N SER A 209 8.46 -7.75 1.80
CA SER A 209 8.93 -6.85 0.75
C SER A 209 10.21 -6.14 1.18
N LEU A 210 11.10 -5.86 0.23
CA LEU A 210 12.42 -5.30 0.47
C LEU A 210 12.79 -4.23 -0.56
N THR A 211 12.93 -2.98 -0.08
CA THR A 211 13.54 -1.88 -0.84
C THR A 211 14.64 -1.23 0.00
N ALA A 212 15.40 -0.31 -0.60
CA ALA A 212 16.50 0.37 0.08
C ALA A 212 16.07 1.25 1.27
N GLU A 213 14.84 1.78 1.24
CA GLU A 213 14.32 2.75 2.23
C GLU A 213 13.16 2.20 3.08
N LEU A 214 12.39 1.26 2.54
CA LEU A 214 11.21 0.68 3.18
C LEU A 214 11.22 -0.84 3.06
N ILE A 215 10.94 -1.52 4.15
CA ILE A 215 10.69 -2.96 4.16
C ILE A 215 9.32 -3.26 4.75
N GLU A 216 8.76 -4.39 4.34
CA GLU A 216 7.57 -4.96 4.95
C GLU A 216 7.92 -6.30 5.57
N VAL A 217 7.56 -6.49 6.84
CA VAL A 217 7.84 -7.70 7.59
C VAL A 217 6.53 -8.20 8.17
N SER A 218 6.24 -9.46 7.89
CA SER A 218 5.15 -10.21 8.50
C SER A 218 5.59 -10.66 9.89
N ILE A 219 4.84 -10.31 10.93
CA ILE A 219 5.17 -10.63 12.32
C ILE A 219 4.09 -11.55 12.90
N SER A 220 4.49 -12.72 13.40
CA SER A 220 3.62 -13.71 14.04
C SER A 220 4.14 -14.12 15.43
N PRO A 221 3.28 -14.41 16.42
CA PRO A 221 3.71 -14.93 17.72
C PRO A 221 4.23 -16.38 17.61
N LEU A 222 5.35 -16.68 18.29
CA LEU A 222 6.00 -17.99 18.30
C LEU A 222 5.15 -19.07 19.01
N ASN A 223 4.32 -18.65 19.98
CA ASN A 223 3.50 -19.53 20.81
C ASN A 223 2.03 -19.64 20.35
N ASP A 224 1.69 -19.22 19.13
CA ASP A 224 0.35 -19.47 18.61
C ASP A 224 0.20 -20.91 18.06
N THR A 225 0.76 -21.87 18.80
CA THR A 225 0.34 -23.26 18.78
C THR A 225 -0.96 -23.37 19.59
N HIS A 226 -2.04 -22.78 19.08
CA HIS A 226 -3.38 -23.23 19.47
C HIS A 226 -3.64 -24.59 18.80
N ASP A 227 -2.95 -25.63 19.27
CA ASP A 227 -3.45 -27.00 19.16
C ASP A 227 -4.45 -27.19 20.31
N HIS A 228 -5.73 -26.94 20.01
CA HIS A 228 -6.77 -27.93 20.19
C HIS A 228 -8.11 -27.42 19.64
N SER A 229 -8.62 -28.18 18.65
CA SER A 229 -10.04 -28.44 18.40
C SER A 229 -10.92 -27.24 18.01
N MET A 230 -10.94 -26.95 16.71
CA MET A 230 -12.04 -27.33 15.83
C MET A 230 -11.60 -26.99 14.42
N ASP A 231 -11.80 -27.94 13.52
CA ASP A 231 -11.66 -27.86 12.08
C ASP A 231 -12.59 -26.75 11.53
N LYS A 232 -12.25 -25.49 11.78
CA LYS A 232 -12.76 -24.36 11.03
C LYS A 232 -11.74 -24.14 9.93
N PRO A 233 -12.12 -24.31 8.64
CA PRO A 233 -11.26 -23.89 7.56
C PRO A 233 -10.81 -22.46 7.83
N LYS A 234 -9.51 -22.20 7.80
CA LYS A 234 -9.00 -20.82 7.80
C LYS A 234 -9.72 -20.15 6.63
N GLU A 235 -10.51 -19.12 6.91
CA GLU A 235 -11.36 -18.55 5.87
C GLU A 235 -10.51 -17.67 4.96
N GLU A 236 -10.71 -17.76 3.65
CA GLU A 236 -10.04 -16.86 2.70
C GLU A 236 -10.23 -15.41 3.13
N MET A 237 -9.14 -14.64 3.19
CA MET A 237 -9.15 -13.29 3.75
C MET A 237 -8.26 -12.35 2.96
N LEU A 238 -8.77 -11.15 2.67
CA LEU A 238 -8.02 -10.07 2.05
C LEU A 238 -7.81 -8.96 3.08
N SER A 239 -6.56 -8.70 3.44
CA SER A 239 -6.20 -7.55 4.28
C SER A 239 -6.07 -6.31 3.39
N VAL A 240 -6.70 -5.21 3.78
CA VAL A 240 -6.70 -3.95 3.01
C VAL A 240 -6.50 -2.74 3.92
N THR A 241 -5.91 -1.67 3.38
CA THR A 241 -6.03 -0.32 3.95
C THR A 241 -7.16 0.39 3.21
N ALA A 242 -8.23 0.72 3.91
CA ALA A 242 -9.27 1.61 3.42
C ALA A 242 -8.90 3.05 3.80
N ALA A 243 -9.02 4.00 2.89
CA ALA A 243 -8.80 5.42 3.19
C ALA A 243 -9.84 6.31 2.52
N ILE A 244 -10.22 7.39 3.21
CA ILE A 244 -11.09 8.43 2.66
C ILE A 244 -10.31 9.72 2.50
N LYS A 245 -10.33 10.28 1.29
CA LYS A 245 -9.69 11.56 0.97
C LYS A 245 -10.73 12.58 0.52
N PRO A 246 -11.13 13.52 1.38
CA PRO A 246 -12.06 14.57 0.98
C PRO A 246 -11.37 15.59 0.07
N TYR A 247 -12.17 16.37 -0.64
CA TYR A 247 -11.74 17.57 -1.39
C TYR A 247 -10.77 17.35 -2.56
N ILE A 248 -10.46 16.11 -2.95
CA ILE A 248 -9.67 15.83 -4.17
C ILE A 248 -10.36 16.43 -5.41
N SER A 249 -11.69 16.51 -5.44
CA SER A 249 -12.42 17.20 -6.51
C SER A 249 -12.03 18.68 -6.66
N LEU A 250 -11.66 19.39 -5.58
CA LEU A 250 -11.16 20.77 -5.66
C LEU A 250 -9.81 20.86 -6.35
N VAL A 251 -8.96 19.84 -6.23
CA VAL A 251 -7.68 19.75 -6.94
C VAL A 251 -7.94 19.74 -8.46
N TRP A 252 -8.82 18.84 -8.91
CA TRP A 252 -9.17 18.72 -10.33
C TRP A 252 -9.90 19.95 -10.87
N ILE A 253 -10.84 20.51 -10.11
CA ILE A 253 -11.51 21.77 -10.46
C ILE A 253 -10.46 22.89 -10.59
N GLY A 254 -9.51 22.97 -9.64
CA GLY A 254 -8.42 23.94 -9.69
C GLY A 254 -7.58 23.82 -10.95
N VAL A 255 -7.19 22.60 -11.34
CA VAL A 255 -6.46 22.34 -12.59
C VAL A 255 -7.27 22.78 -13.81
N ILE A 256 -8.55 22.40 -13.91
CA ILE A 256 -9.42 22.78 -15.04
C ILE A 256 -9.53 24.31 -15.14
N VAL A 257 -9.83 24.98 -14.03
CA VAL A 257 -9.96 26.44 -13.99
C VAL A 257 -8.63 27.11 -14.37
N MET A 258 -7.51 26.58 -13.90
CA MET A 258 -6.18 27.11 -14.23
C MET A 258 -5.90 27.05 -15.74
N VAL A 259 -6.18 25.91 -16.36
CA VAL A 259 -6.02 25.66 -17.79
C VAL A 259 -6.95 26.56 -18.61
N LEU A 260 -8.22 26.70 -18.20
CA LEU A 260 -9.16 27.62 -18.86
C LEU A 260 -8.67 29.07 -18.79
N GLY A 261 -8.19 29.52 -17.63
CA GLY A 261 -7.62 30.86 -17.47
C GLY A 261 -6.39 31.09 -18.38
N PHE A 262 -5.55 30.07 -18.54
CA PHE A 262 -4.41 30.10 -19.46
C PHE A 262 -4.87 30.27 -20.91
N PHE A 263 -5.83 29.47 -21.38
CA PHE A 263 -6.34 29.59 -22.74
C PHE A 263 -7.04 30.94 -23.00
N VAL A 264 -7.76 31.49 -22.02
CA VAL A 264 -8.35 32.84 -22.11
C VAL A 264 -7.24 33.90 -22.25
N ALA A 265 -6.16 33.78 -21.47
CA ALA A 265 -5.02 34.69 -21.56
C ALA A 265 -4.32 34.61 -22.93
N VAL A 266 -4.10 33.39 -23.44
CA VAL A 266 -3.47 33.14 -24.74
C VAL A 266 -4.34 33.66 -25.89
N ALA A 267 -5.61 33.28 -25.95
CA ALA A 267 -6.52 33.70 -27.02
C ALA A 267 -6.61 35.23 -27.13
N ARG A 268 -6.64 35.92 -25.98
CA ARG A 268 -6.66 37.38 -25.98
C ARG A 268 -5.31 37.98 -26.41
N ARG A 269 -4.19 37.46 -25.91
CA ARG A 269 -2.84 37.95 -26.28
C ARG A 269 -2.56 37.75 -27.77
N LEU A 270 -3.03 36.66 -28.37
CA LEU A 270 -2.94 36.45 -29.81
C LEU A 270 -3.73 37.50 -30.59
N LYS A 271 -4.95 37.84 -30.15
CA LYS A 271 -5.75 38.91 -30.77
C LYS A 271 -5.08 40.29 -30.66
N GLU A 272 -4.45 40.58 -29.51
CA GLU A 272 -3.68 41.82 -29.30
C GLU A 272 -2.40 41.89 -30.15
N SER A 273 -1.82 40.74 -30.51
CA SER A 273 -0.60 40.67 -31.34
C SER A 273 -0.87 40.69 -32.85
N LEU A 274 -2.10 40.39 -33.26
CA LEU A 274 -2.54 40.38 -34.67
C LEU A 274 -3.19 41.70 -35.11
N LEU A 275 -3.43 42.61 -34.15
CA LEU A 275 -3.91 43.99 -34.35
C LEU A 275 -2.74 44.96 -34.26
#